data_AF-A0A6L3AAN1-F1
#
_entry.id   AF-A0A6L3AAN1-F1
#
_cell.length_a   1.000
_cell.length_b   1.000
_cell.length_c   1.000
_cell.angle_alpha   90.00
_cell.angle_beta   90.00
_cell.angle_gamma   90.00
#
_symmetry.space_group_name_H-M   'P 1'
#
loop_
_entity.id
_entity.type
_entity.pdbx_description
1 polymer ?
#
loop_
_entity_poly.entity_id
_entity_poly.type
_entity_poly.pdbx_seq_one_letter_code
_entity_poly.pdbx_strand_id
1 'polypeptide(L)'
;LLLSAFPPGLFLPQYQKCADGGLLGSPPSLAPGDIGASAPHYSVAIRPVRETKLAAIAAHRSQLPGGDPETLFPPGVVRALLDSECFVDARGYRDKATAALLTGFEASAG
;
A
#
# COMPACT_ATOMS: atom_id res chain seq x y z
N LEU A 1 6.16 5.76 -14.95
CA LEU A 1 6.04 5.94 -13.49
C LEU A 1 4.99 4.97 -12.99
N LEU A 2 5.30 4.18 -11.96
CA LEU A 2 4.33 3.32 -11.28
C LEU A 2 3.89 4.00 -9.99
N LEU A 3 2.58 4.08 -9.79
CA LEU A 3 1.96 4.62 -8.58
C LEU A 3 1.45 3.46 -7.74
N SER A 4 1.74 3.44 -6.43
CA SER A 4 1.20 2.42 -5.53
C SER A 4 -0.32 2.44 -5.56
N ALA A 5 -0.91 1.26 -5.71
CA ALA A 5 -2.34 1.05 -5.73
C ALA A 5 -2.72 0.18 -4.52
N PHE A 6 -3.67 0.66 -3.73
CA PHE A 6 -4.13 -0.04 -2.55
C PHE A 6 -5.57 -0.53 -2.76
N PRO A 7 -5.96 -1.66 -2.15
CA PRO A 7 -7.34 -2.14 -2.22
C PRO A 7 -8.35 -1.04 -1.83
N PRO A 8 -9.50 -0.97 -2.53
CA PRO A 8 -10.55 -0.02 -2.19
C PRO A 8 -10.96 -0.13 -0.71
N GLY A 9 -11.12 1.00 -0.04
CA GLY A 9 -11.54 1.07 1.35
C GLY A 9 -10.46 0.71 2.39
N LEU A 10 -9.29 0.21 2.00
CA LEU A 10 -8.27 -0.25 2.95
C LEU A 10 -7.87 0.84 3.96
N PHE A 11 -7.70 2.06 3.48
CA PHE A 11 -7.30 3.21 4.31
C PHE A 11 -8.48 4.03 4.84
N LEU A 12 -9.73 3.61 4.61
CA LEU A 12 -10.91 4.36 5.07
C LEU A 12 -10.91 4.55 6.60
N PRO A 13 -10.57 3.55 7.44
CA PRO A 13 -10.52 3.75 8.89
C PRO A 13 -9.47 4.78 9.31
N GLN A 14 -8.32 4.81 8.63
CA GLN A 14 -7.28 5.82 8.89
C GLN A 14 -7.72 7.21 8.44
N TYR A 15 -8.38 7.30 7.28
CA TYR A 15 -8.96 8.53 6.79
C TYR A 15 -9.97 9.12 7.79
N GLN A 16 -10.90 8.30 8.27
CA GLN A 16 -11.91 8.68 9.27
C GLN A 16 -11.25 9.16 10.56
N LYS A 17 -10.26 8.42 11.08
CA LYS A 17 -9.48 8.84 12.25
C LYS A 17 -8.83 10.21 12.08
N CYS A 18 -8.27 10.50 10.91
CA CYS A 18 -7.69 11.81 10.62
C CYS A 18 -8.74 12.91 10.48
N ALA A 19 -9.87 12.62 9.84
CA ALA A 19 -10.98 13.55 9.68
C ALA A 19 -11.59 13.93 11.05
N ASP A 20 -11.93 12.94 11.87
CA ASP A 20 -12.52 13.11 13.19
C ASP A 20 -11.56 13.81 14.17
N GLY A 21 -10.26 13.57 14.01
CA GLY A 21 -9.20 14.26 14.75
C GLY A 21 -8.95 15.71 14.31
N GLY A 22 -9.68 16.23 13.33
CA GLY A 22 -9.51 17.59 12.79
C GLY A 22 -8.22 17.80 12.00
N LEU A 23 -7.47 16.75 11.67
CA LEU A 23 -6.19 16.85 10.96
C LEU A 23 -6.35 17.24 9.49
N LEU A 24 -7.53 17.03 8.91
CA LEU A 24 -7.82 17.23 7.49
C LEU A 24 -8.60 18.53 7.20
N GLY A 25 -8.87 19.36 8.21
CA GLY A 25 -9.66 20.58 8.05
C GLY A 25 -11.14 20.28 7.70
N SER A 26 -11.54 20.55 6.46
CA SER A 26 -12.89 20.26 5.93
C SER A 26 -12.82 19.17 4.85
N PRO A 27 -12.51 17.92 5.21
CA PRO A 27 -12.40 16.85 4.24
C PRO A 27 -13.76 16.50 3.62
N PRO A 28 -13.80 16.01 2.36
CA PRO A 28 -15.02 15.47 1.78
C PRO A 28 -15.50 14.22 2.53
N SER A 29 -16.77 13.86 2.38
CA SER A 29 -17.21 12.52 2.77
C SER A 29 -16.79 11.53 1.69
N LEU A 30 -16.11 10.45 2.08
CA LEU A 30 -15.66 9.39 1.16
C LEU A 30 -16.41 8.09 1.42
N ALA A 31 -16.90 7.47 0.36
CA ALA A 31 -17.33 6.07 0.35
C ALA A 31 -16.10 5.14 0.19
N PRO A 32 -16.22 3.83 0.52
CA PRO A 32 -15.11 2.88 0.35
C PRO A 32 -14.53 2.83 -1.08
N GLY A 33 -15.35 3.07 -2.10
CA GLY A 33 -14.91 3.10 -3.50
C GLY A 33 -14.11 4.35 -3.89
N ASP A 34 -14.17 5.42 -3.09
CA ASP A 34 -13.50 6.69 -3.36
C ASP A 34 -12.04 6.70 -2.89
N ILE A 35 -11.63 5.69 -2.10
CA ILE A 35 -10.28 5.57 -1.53
C ILE A 35 -9.63 4.25 -1.95
N GLY A 36 -8.45 4.35 -2.56
CA GLY A 36 -7.76 3.20 -3.15
C GLY A 36 -8.03 3.07 -4.65
N ALA A 37 -7.63 1.94 -5.23
CA ALA A 37 -7.76 1.67 -6.67
C ALA A 37 -8.42 0.31 -6.90
N SER A 38 -9.49 0.29 -7.70
CA SER A 38 -10.26 -0.92 -8.00
C SER A 38 -9.62 -1.82 -9.06
N ALA A 39 -8.77 -1.25 -9.93
CA ALA A 39 -8.14 -1.97 -11.05
C ALA A 39 -6.65 -1.60 -11.17
N PRO A 40 -5.74 -2.28 -10.45
CA PRO A 40 -4.32 -2.07 -10.62
C PRO A 40 -3.87 -2.59 -11.99
N HIS A 41 -2.89 -1.92 -12.59
CA HIS A 41 -2.24 -2.37 -13.83
C HIS A 41 -1.29 -3.55 -13.57
N TYR A 42 -0.69 -3.63 -12.38
CA TYR A 42 0.27 -4.67 -12.00
C TYR A 42 0.06 -5.10 -10.55
N SER A 43 0.41 -6.35 -10.24
CA SER A 43 0.47 -6.92 -8.90
C SER A 43 1.75 -7.74 -8.81
N VAL A 44 2.48 -7.58 -7.72
CA VAL A 44 3.73 -8.29 -7.43
C VAL A 44 3.56 -9.01 -6.10
N ALA A 45 3.75 -10.33 -6.09
CA ALA A 45 3.73 -11.11 -4.86
C ALA A 45 4.98 -10.78 -4.02
N ILE A 46 4.77 -10.32 -2.78
CA ILE A 46 5.87 -9.95 -1.87
C ILE A 46 5.92 -10.81 -0.61
N ARG A 47 5.02 -11.79 -0.49
CA ARG A 47 5.02 -12.76 0.62
C ARG A 47 6.40 -13.38 0.92
N PRO A 48 7.26 -13.71 -0.07
CA PRO A 48 8.61 -14.22 0.20
C PRO A 48 9.52 -13.24 0.95
N VAL A 49 9.33 -11.93 0.75
CA VAL A 49 10.18 -10.87 1.32
C VAL A 49 9.48 -10.08 2.45
N ARG A 50 8.36 -10.60 2.98
CA ARG A 50 7.54 -9.91 3.99
C ARG A 50 8.33 -9.49 5.23
N GLU A 51 9.23 -10.36 5.71
CA GLU A 51 10.01 -10.11 6.93
C GLU A 51 11.05 -9.00 6.69
N THR A 52 11.65 -8.97 5.50
CA THR A 52 12.55 -7.89 5.08
C THR A 52 11.81 -6.56 5.01
N LYS A 53 10.58 -6.56 4.48
CA LYS A 53 9.72 -5.37 4.44
C LYS A 53 9.36 -4.89 5.85
N LEU A 54 8.98 -5.79 6.75
CA LEU A 54 8.70 -5.46 8.15
C LEU A 54 9.93 -4.87 8.86
N ALA A 55 11.10 -5.47 8.66
CA ALA A 55 12.36 -4.95 9.20
C ALA A 55 12.69 -3.56 8.65
N ALA A 56 12.45 -3.33 7.36
CA ALA A 56 12.63 -2.02 6.74
C ALA A 56 11.67 -0.97 7.34
N ILE A 57 10.40 -1.32 7.55
CA ILE A 57 9.42 -0.44 8.21
C ILE A 57 9.88 -0.10 9.64
N ALA A 58 10.29 -1.11 10.42
CA ALA A 58 10.77 -0.93 11.78
C ALA A 58 12.02 -0.05 11.89
N ALA A 59 12.85 0.01 10.83
CA ALA A 59 14.02 0.87 10.79
C ALA A 59 13.68 2.37 10.70
N HIS A 60 12.48 2.75 10.28
CA HIS A 60 12.03 4.15 10.16
C HIS A 60 11.63 4.79 11.50
N ARG A 61 12.55 4.79 12.47
CA ARG A 61 12.32 5.19 13.88
C ARG A 61 11.78 6.61 14.05
N SER A 62 12.10 7.54 13.16
CA SER A 62 11.59 8.92 13.21
C SER A 62 10.13 9.05 12.80
N GLN A 63 9.62 8.10 12.01
CA GLN A 63 8.22 8.03 11.58
C GLN A 63 7.41 7.05 12.44
N LEU A 64 8.09 6.12 13.11
CA LEU A 64 7.48 5.00 13.80
C LEU A 64 8.10 4.84 15.20
N PRO A 65 7.68 5.68 16.17
CA PRO A 65 8.17 5.61 17.53
C PRO A 65 7.88 4.24 18.13
N GLY A 66 8.92 3.50 18.51
CA GLY A 66 8.79 2.14 19.06
C GLY A 66 8.98 1.00 18.06
N GLY A 67 9.07 1.29 16.75
CA GLY A 67 9.46 0.30 15.75
C GLY A 67 8.42 -0.79 15.42
N ASP A 68 7.21 -0.75 15.99
CA ASP A 68 6.11 -1.69 15.70
C ASP A 68 5.21 -1.19 14.55
N PRO A 69 5.27 -1.79 13.35
CA PRO A 69 4.48 -1.37 12.20
C PRO A 69 2.97 -1.33 12.45
N GLU A 70 2.44 -2.22 13.29
CA GLU A 70 1.01 -2.32 13.59
C GLU A 70 0.50 -1.12 14.41
N THR A 71 1.40 -0.30 14.96
CA THR A 71 1.03 0.95 15.65
C THR A 71 0.77 2.12 14.70
N LEU A 72 1.22 2.02 13.44
CA LEU A 72 1.15 3.12 12.48
C LEU A 72 -0.27 3.31 11.93
N PHE A 73 -0.99 2.20 11.74
CA PHE A 73 -2.29 2.17 11.10
C PHE A 73 -3.32 1.41 11.95
N PRO A 74 -4.63 1.58 11.67
CA PRO A 74 -5.66 0.74 12.25
C PRO A 74 -5.39 -0.75 11.96
N PRO A 75 -5.82 -1.65 12.85
CA PRO A 75 -5.56 -3.08 12.72
C PRO A 75 -5.93 -3.63 11.34
N GLY A 76 -5.06 -4.49 10.79
CA GLY A 76 -5.28 -5.18 9.52
C GLY A 76 -4.78 -4.46 8.28
N VAL A 77 -4.45 -3.16 8.36
CA VAL A 77 -3.87 -2.42 7.23
C VAL A 77 -2.49 -2.97 6.87
N VAL A 78 -1.59 -3.07 7.85
CA VAL A 78 -0.22 -3.55 7.61
C VAL A 78 -0.25 -4.97 7.04
N ARG A 79 -0.99 -5.88 7.67
CA ARG A 79 -1.17 -7.26 7.20
C ARG A 79 -1.64 -7.33 5.75
N ALA A 80 -2.60 -6.50 5.34
CA ALA A 80 -3.11 -6.48 3.96
C ALA A 80 -2.06 -6.04 2.93
N LEU A 81 -1.00 -5.37 3.37
CA LEU A 81 0.08 -4.85 2.51
C LEU A 81 1.32 -5.76 2.46
N LEU A 82 1.27 -6.96 3.05
CA LEU A 82 2.41 -7.89 3.12
C LEU A 82 2.31 -9.08 2.16
N ASP A 83 1.16 -9.30 1.54
CA ASP A 83 0.99 -10.41 0.58
C ASP A 83 1.40 -10.01 -0.84
N SER A 84 0.96 -8.84 -1.29
CA SER A 84 1.22 -8.31 -2.63
C SER A 84 1.33 -6.79 -2.64
N GLU A 85 2.11 -6.26 -3.56
CA GLU A 85 2.12 -4.83 -3.91
C GLU A 85 1.47 -4.62 -5.28
N CYS A 86 0.51 -3.70 -5.34
CA CYS A 86 -0.22 -3.37 -6.55
C CYS A 86 0.19 -2.00 -7.07
N PHE A 87 0.15 -1.82 -8.39
CA PHE A 87 0.57 -0.58 -9.04
C PHE A 87 -0.35 -0.18 -10.19
N VAL A 88 -0.58 1.12 -10.32
CA VAL A 88 -1.17 1.76 -11.51
C VAL A 88 -0.07 2.44 -12.30
N ASP A 89 0.05 2.10 -13.59
CA ASP A 89 0.82 2.90 -14.53
C ASP A 89 0.22 4.30 -14.70
N ALA A 90 1.04 5.34 -14.52
CA ALA A 90 0.62 6.73 -14.68
C ALA A 90 0.14 7.06 -16.11
N ARG A 91 0.47 6.22 -17.10
CA ARG A 91 -0.02 6.37 -18.49
C ARG A 91 -1.47 5.89 -18.66
N GLY A 92 -2.05 5.22 -17.66
CA GLY A 92 -3.43 4.70 -17.74
C GLY A 92 -3.57 3.37 -18.49
N TYR A 93 -2.46 2.68 -18.81
CA TYR A 93 -2.51 1.36 -19.45
C TYR A 93 -1.39 0.44 -18.96
N ARG A 94 -1.61 -0.87 -19.09
CA ARG A 94 -0.61 -1.91 -18.79
C ARG A 94 0.40 -2.03 -19.95
N ASP A 95 1.67 -1.82 -19.65
CA ASP A 95 2.79 -1.91 -20.58
C ASP A 95 3.47 -3.28 -20.51
N LYS A 96 3.78 -3.87 -21.68
CA LYS A 96 4.33 -5.23 -21.76
C LYS A 96 5.75 -5.34 -21.21
N ALA A 97 6.61 -4.37 -21.50
CA ALA A 97 7.99 -4.40 -21.02
C ALA A 97 8.05 -4.25 -19.50
N THR A 98 7.20 -3.39 -18.96
CA THR A 98 7.06 -3.20 -17.51
C THR A 98 6.52 -4.46 -16.83
N ALA A 99 5.51 -5.11 -17.41
CA ALA A 99 4.99 -6.37 -16.90
C ALA A 99 6.06 -7.48 -16.88
N ALA A 100 6.87 -7.57 -17.93
CA ALA A 100 7.96 -8.56 -18.00
C ALA A 100 9.04 -8.29 -16.94
N LEU A 101 9.43 -7.03 -16.74
CA LEU A 101 10.38 -6.64 -15.71
C LEU A 101 9.90 -7.04 -14.31
N LEU A 102 8.64 -6.72 -13.97
CA LEU A 102 8.08 -7.02 -12.65
C LEU A 102 7.97 -8.53 -12.39
N THR A 103 7.63 -9.31 -13.41
CA THR A 103 7.60 -10.78 -13.31
C THR A 103 9.00 -11.36 -13.08
N GLY A 104 10.04 -10.72 -13.62
CA GLY A 104 11.44 -11.13 -13.39
C GLY A 104 11.88 -11.03 -11.93
N PHE A 105 11.30 -10.10 -11.15
CA PHE A 105 11.58 -10.00 -9.72
C PHE A 105 10.95 -11.14 -8.91
N GLU A 106 9.76 -11.60 -9.31
CA GLU A 106 9.10 -12.73 -8.65
C GLU A 106 9.89 -14.03 -8.84
N ALA A 107 10.44 -14.25 -10.04
CA ALA A 107 11.23 -15.43 -10.34
C ALA A 107 12.60 -15.48 -9.62
N SER A 108 13.13 -14.33 -9.19
CA SER A 108 14.43 -14.23 -8.52
C SER A 108 14.34 -14.30 -6.99
N ALA A 109 13.13 -14.27 -6.43
CA ALA A 109 12.87 -14.30 -4.99
C ALA A 109 12.54 -15.71 -4.46
N GLY A 110 12.65 -16.74 -5.31
CA GLY A 110 12.39 -18.15 -5.00
C GLY A 110 13.63 -18.98 -4.75
#